data_AF-A0A496AGM6-F1
#
_entry.id   AF-A0A496AGM6-F1
#
_cell.length_a   1.000
_cell.length_b   1.000
_cell.length_c   1.000
_cell.angle_alpha   90.00
_cell.angle_beta   90.00
_cell.angle_gamma   90.00
#
_symmetry.space_group_name_H-M   'P 1'
#
loop_
_entity.id
_entity.type
_entity.pdbx_description
1 polymer ?
#
loop_
_entity_poly.entity_id
_entity_poly.type
_entity_poly.pdbx_seq_one_letter_code
_entity_poly.pdbx_strand_id
1 'polypeptide(L)'
;MKSPDKVSSKLRKVEKEIDNHYKSNPLVELPFATAAWSLLAFAEFESLKQVSNVSTSQELETQSDNFINELKEPMFWLFRACEQGGQIPSAYDDDVFQASWDLFKLGKKYQWFEAAYTYASNGLIKLELEGSTIQPAKEFFKGMEYQAYGRLIKAHQTDEGISLINVDDFHLVREAISSSVKVVEGNRFSYKMNPRMVSDVIKTMSPGYDMAFSLPPEWRFSRYSLGDFRKVFEAILAIASIHFRAWRIAIEKECDNMGYLDCIYVPTCNELLRRVARYSGVPDAKVLSIFDDLTYGNRGILHPDPALQPLIKLNSNHYAIMPSLWMSLSPERNLTVILNRIPSEREIYAELVGEQEELMKRRFTTDLSTEGFQFIEGNVSSDLPDIDLAIIRDSEKACLLLELKWFIGPAEFREVIDKSKAIKKGVCQSLKFKQAFAASHEPLLAKLGIDTDYRLETVVVSQNWIGYANVQNLEVPVILADHLIAKLKATESLRSTMDWLKNREYLPKEGKDFEVHGITSTIGKWNLKWSTTRPLIKDAFFPL
;
A
#
# COMPACT_ATOMS: atom_id res chain seq x y z
N MET A 1 0.57 -20.85 -25.61
CA MET A 1 1.46 -19.92 -26.34
C MET A 1 1.62 -18.66 -25.48
N LYS A 2 2.85 -18.25 -25.14
CA LYS A 2 3.07 -16.94 -24.50
C LYS A 2 2.67 -15.86 -25.51
N SER A 3 1.85 -14.89 -25.09
CA SER A 3 1.57 -13.69 -25.90
C SER A 3 2.91 -13.06 -26.30
N PRO A 4 3.10 -12.64 -27.56
CA PRO A 4 4.34 -12.00 -27.98
C PRO A 4 4.57 -10.75 -27.13
N ASP A 5 5.84 -10.53 -26.76
CA ASP A 5 6.24 -9.36 -26.00
C ASP A 5 5.79 -8.09 -26.72
N LYS A 6 5.03 -7.24 -26.02
CA LYS A 6 4.44 -6.02 -26.57
C LYS A 6 5.45 -4.87 -26.63
N VAL A 7 6.61 -5.03 -26.01
CA VAL A 7 7.71 -4.05 -26.04
C VAL A 7 8.70 -4.42 -27.13
N SER A 8 9.14 -3.44 -27.93
CA SER A 8 10.09 -3.70 -29.01
C SER A 8 11.44 -4.21 -28.49
N SER A 9 12.14 -5.01 -29.30
CA SER A 9 13.47 -5.53 -28.95
C SER A 9 14.50 -4.42 -28.68
N LYS A 10 14.36 -3.27 -29.36
CA LYS A 10 15.18 -2.07 -29.12
C LYS A 10 14.92 -1.52 -27.71
N LEU A 11 13.65 -1.34 -27.33
CA LEU A 11 13.28 -0.87 -26.00
C LEU A 11 13.69 -1.83 -24.88
N ARG A 12 13.64 -3.16 -25.11
CA ARG A 12 14.15 -4.16 -24.16
C ARG A 12 15.65 -4.10 -23.92
N LYS A 13 16.44 -3.74 -24.95
CA LYS A 13 17.87 -3.49 -24.77
C LYS A 13 18.11 -2.26 -23.89
N VAL A 14 17.32 -1.21 -24.09
CA VAL A 14 17.37 0.01 -23.27
C VAL A 14 16.99 -0.28 -21.82
N GLU A 15 15.89 -1.01 -21.59
CA GLU A 15 15.48 -1.47 -20.26
C GLU A 15 16.62 -2.20 -19.56
N LYS A 16 17.27 -3.14 -20.24
CA LYS A 16 18.41 -3.87 -19.67
C LYS A 16 19.60 -2.96 -19.33
N GLU A 17 19.87 -1.90 -20.09
CA GLU A 17 20.91 -0.92 -19.73
C GLU A 17 20.53 -0.16 -18.44
N ILE A 18 19.26 0.22 -18.31
CA ILE A 18 18.73 0.91 -17.12
C ILE A 18 18.76 -0.01 -15.90
N ASP A 19 18.25 -1.24 -16.02
CA ASP A 19 18.20 -2.26 -14.97
C ASP A 19 19.57 -2.66 -14.44
N ASN A 20 20.64 -2.46 -15.22
CA ASN A 20 22.01 -2.77 -14.79
C ASN A 20 22.79 -1.55 -14.31
N HIS A 21 22.20 -0.34 -14.35
CA HIS A 21 22.91 0.89 -13.99
C HIS A 21 23.36 0.91 -12.52
N TYR A 22 22.59 0.28 -11.63
CA TYR A 22 22.92 0.20 -10.21
C TYR A 22 24.26 -0.49 -9.92
N LYS A 23 24.75 -1.33 -10.85
CA LYS A 23 26.00 -2.11 -10.67
C LYS A 23 27.25 -1.26 -10.61
N SER A 24 27.19 0.01 -11.01
CA SER A 24 28.31 0.93 -10.85
C SER A 24 28.35 1.59 -9.46
N ASN A 25 27.36 1.33 -8.60
CA ASN A 25 27.35 1.89 -7.25
C ASN A 25 28.26 1.06 -6.32
N PRO A 26 29.21 1.67 -5.60
CA PRO A 26 30.16 0.94 -4.75
C PRO A 26 29.52 0.04 -3.67
N LEU A 27 28.30 0.34 -3.20
CA LEU A 27 27.64 -0.49 -2.18
C LEU A 27 27.44 -1.93 -2.63
N VAL A 28 27.27 -2.20 -3.93
CA VAL A 28 27.04 -3.58 -4.40
C VAL A 28 28.26 -4.47 -4.31
N GLU A 29 29.45 -3.89 -4.11
CA GLU A 29 30.71 -4.59 -3.94
C GLU A 29 30.97 -4.96 -2.47
N LEU A 30 30.21 -4.37 -1.54
CA LEU A 30 30.31 -4.67 -0.11
C LEU A 30 29.48 -5.91 0.26
N PRO A 31 29.82 -6.60 1.38
CA PRO A 31 28.95 -7.61 1.97
C PRO A 31 27.58 -7.03 2.33
N PHE A 32 26.53 -7.85 2.21
CA PHE A 32 25.14 -7.44 2.38
C PHE A 32 24.88 -6.79 3.74
N ALA A 33 25.46 -7.29 4.83
CA ALA A 33 25.32 -6.70 6.16
C ALA A 33 25.74 -5.23 6.20
N THR A 34 26.88 -4.92 5.57
CA THR A 34 27.47 -3.58 5.52
C THR A 34 26.66 -2.68 4.60
N ALA A 35 26.34 -3.17 3.38
CA ALA A 35 25.60 -2.40 2.39
C ALA A 35 24.16 -2.09 2.84
N ALA A 36 23.43 -3.10 3.31
CA ALA A 36 22.06 -2.94 3.77
C ALA A 36 21.97 -2.06 5.01
N TRP A 37 22.87 -2.24 6.00
CA TRP A 37 22.92 -1.37 7.17
C TRP A 37 23.15 0.09 6.75
N SER A 38 24.09 0.34 5.83
CA SER A 38 24.45 1.70 5.42
C SER A 38 23.32 2.40 4.66
N LEU A 39 22.63 1.68 3.79
CA LEU A 39 21.47 2.19 3.07
C LEU A 39 20.30 2.50 4.02
N LEU A 40 20.01 1.61 4.98
CA LEU A 40 18.95 1.81 5.97
C LEU A 40 19.26 2.97 6.92
N ALA A 41 20.50 3.05 7.42
CA ALA A 41 20.95 4.15 8.29
C ALA A 41 20.91 5.50 7.53
N PHE A 42 21.33 5.51 6.27
CA PHE A 42 21.18 6.68 5.40
C PHE A 42 19.72 7.10 5.24
N ALA A 43 18.83 6.16 4.94
CA ALA A 43 17.42 6.45 4.76
C ALA A 43 16.78 6.96 6.05
N GLU A 44 17.06 6.33 7.19
CA GLU A 44 16.61 6.79 8.51
C GLU A 44 17.07 8.22 8.80
N PHE A 45 18.33 8.55 8.46
CA PHE A 45 18.87 9.91 8.56
C PHE A 45 18.13 10.92 7.68
N GLU A 46 17.82 10.57 6.43
CA GLU A 46 17.04 11.44 5.53
C GLU A 46 15.59 11.63 5.99
N SER A 47 14.97 10.59 6.58
CA SER A 47 13.60 10.69 7.11
C SER A 47 13.48 11.79 8.18
N LEU A 48 14.52 11.99 8.99
CA LEU A 48 14.56 13.00 10.04
C LEU A 48 14.54 14.43 9.46
N LYS A 49 15.15 14.65 8.30
CA LYS A 49 15.12 15.96 7.60
C LYS A 49 13.74 16.27 7.03
N GLN A 50 13.00 15.25 6.60
CA GLN A 50 11.69 15.43 5.97
C GLN A 50 10.64 15.88 6.98
N VAL A 51 10.62 15.31 8.19
CA VAL A 51 9.67 15.68 9.27
C VAL A 51 9.72 17.17 9.63
N SER A 52 10.85 17.84 9.42
CA SER A 52 11.01 19.27 9.74
C SER A 52 10.40 20.25 8.72
N ASN A 53 9.99 19.78 7.53
CA ASN A 53 9.65 20.65 6.39
C ASN A 53 8.18 20.54 5.91
N VAL A 54 7.29 19.87 6.64
CA VAL A 54 5.93 19.59 6.16
C VAL A 54 4.88 20.44 6.85
N SER A 55 3.90 20.92 6.06
CA SER A 55 2.87 21.85 6.52
C SER A 55 1.51 21.20 6.80
N THR A 56 1.27 19.99 6.28
CA THR A 56 -0.01 19.26 6.40
C THR A 56 0.17 17.77 6.64
N SER A 57 -0.81 17.10 7.26
CA SER A 57 -0.80 15.64 7.47
C SER A 57 -0.79 14.84 6.16
N GLN A 58 -1.45 15.34 5.11
CA GLN A 58 -1.48 14.70 3.79
C GLN A 58 -0.12 14.72 3.10
N GLU A 59 0.62 15.82 3.22
CA GLU A 59 1.99 15.91 2.72
C GLU A 59 2.92 14.94 3.48
N LEU A 60 2.71 14.73 4.79
CA LEU A 60 3.47 13.76 5.59
C LEU A 60 3.21 12.32 5.11
N GLU A 61 1.95 11.92 4.96
CA GLU A 61 1.57 10.57 4.49
C GLU A 61 2.13 10.29 3.09
N THR A 62 1.96 11.23 2.17
CA THR A 62 2.50 11.11 0.80
C THR A 62 4.03 11.00 0.81
N GLN A 63 4.71 11.72 1.71
CA GLN A 63 6.16 11.63 1.84
C GLN A 63 6.60 10.29 2.42
N SER A 64 5.93 9.78 3.45
CA SER A 64 6.20 8.47 4.04
C SER A 64 6.03 7.34 3.01
N ASP A 65 4.95 7.35 2.23
CA ASP A 65 4.71 6.36 1.17
C ASP A 65 5.77 6.42 0.07
N ASN A 66 6.13 7.62 -0.38
CA ASN A 66 7.19 7.80 -1.37
C ASN A 66 8.52 7.29 -0.84
N PHE A 67 8.84 7.57 0.42
CA PHE A 67 10.07 7.17 1.06
C PHE A 67 10.21 5.63 1.17
N ILE A 68 9.14 4.92 1.54
CA ILE A 68 9.13 3.45 1.53
C ILE A 68 9.34 2.91 0.11
N ASN A 69 8.63 3.46 -0.88
CA ASN A 69 8.74 3.04 -2.27
C ASN A 69 10.15 3.30 -2.85
N GLU A 70 10.81 4.38 -2.42
CA GLU A 70 12.16 4.74 -2.82
C GLU A 70 13.23 3.74 -2.32
N LEU A 71 12.97 3.02 -1.22
CA LEU A 71 13.87 2.00 -0.67
C LEU A 71 13.79 0.64 -1.36
N LYS A 72 12.66 0.33 -1.99
CA LYS A 72 12.35 -1.01 -2.51
C LYS A 72 13.43 -1.55 -3.45
N GLU A 73 13.71 -0.81 -4.51
CA GLU A 73 14.66 -1.25 -5.55
C GLU A 73 16.12 -1.23 -5.07
N PRO A 74 16.60 -0.19 -4.38
CA PRO A 74 17.91 -0.21 -3.72
C PRO A 74 18.13 -1.45 -2.84
N MET A 75 17.18 -1.78 -1.95
CA MET A 75 17.27 -2.98 -1.11
C MET A 75 17.29 -4.27 -1.93
N PHE A 76 16.47 -4.37 -2.97
CA PHE A 76 16.44 -5.53 -3.85
C PHE A 76 17.76 -5.70 -4.63
N TRP A 77 18.35 -4.61 -5.11
CA TRP A 77 19.64 -4.61 -5.79
C TRP A 77 20.76 -5.10 -4.89
N LEU A 78 20.84 -4.60 -3.65
CA LEU A 78 21.81 -5.06 -2.66
C LEU A 78 21.61 -6.54 -2.33
N PHE A 79 20.37 -6.97 -2.07
CA PHE A 79 20.06 -8.35 -1.74
C PHE A 79 20.48 -9.33 -2.84
N ARG A 80 20.36 -8.92 -4.11
CA ARG A 80 20.73 -9.75 -5.27
C ARG A 80 22.21 -9.72 -5.58
N ALA A 81 22.88 -8.58 -5.42
CA ALA A 81 24.24 -8.36 -5.90
C ALA A 81 25.32 -8.61 -4.86
N CYS A 82 25.06 -8.29 -3.59
CA CYS A 82 26.03 -8.41 -2.51
C CYS A 82 26.25 -9.86 -2.09
N GLU A 83 27.46 -10.17 -1.63
CA GLU A 83 27.74 -11.40 -0.88
C GLU A 83 26.96 -11.40 0.44
N GLN A 84 26.32 -12.52 0.79
CA GLN A 84 25.49 -12.61 1.99
C GLN A 84 26.34 -12.58 3.27
N GLY A 85 25.84 -11.90 4.31
CA GLY A 85 26.54 -11.74 5.59
C GLY A 85 27.46 -10.52 5.62
N GLY A 86 28.50 -10.57 6.45
CA GLY A 86 29.41 -9.45 6.70
C GLY A 86 29.29 -8.82 8.09
N GLN A 87 30.05 -7.75 8.30
CA GLN A 87 30.12 -7.03 9.58
C GLN A 87 29.17 -5.82 9.57
N ILE A 88 28.60 -5.53 10.73
CA ILE A 88 27.86 -4.30 10.97
C ILE A 88 28.89 -3.17 11.15
N PRO A 89 28.76 -2.03 10.44
CA PRO A 89 29.69 -0.90 10.59
C PRO A 89 29.84 -0.45 12.04
N SER A 90 31.07 -0.19 12.46
CA SER A 90 31.41 0.34 13.78
C SER A 90 31.95 1.77 13.75
N ALA A 91 32.16 2.32 12.55
CA ALA A 91 32.69 3.66 12.30
C ALA A 91 31.95 4.30 11.12
N TYR A 92 31.88 5.62 11.11
CA TYR A 92 31.32 6.39 10.01
C TYR A 92 32.30 6.43 8.84
N ASP A 93 31.78 6.34 7.61
CA ASP A 93 32.55 6.34 6.37
C ASP A 93 31.83 7.22 5.34
N ASP A 94 32.49 8.31 4.93
CA ASP A 94 31.95 9.29 4.00
C ASP A 94 31.66 8.70 2.61
N ASP A 95 32.55 7.82 2.11
CA ASP A 95 32.42 7.23 0.78
C ASP A 95 31.23 6.26 0.75
N VAL A 96 31.07 5.45 1.81
CA VAL A 96 29.92 4.55 1.96
C VAL A 96 28.62 5.34 2.14
N PHE A 97 28.63 6.43 2.90
CA PHE A 97 27.47 7.31 3.05
C PHE A 97 27.05 7.93 1.71
N GLN A 98 28.01 8.43 0.93
CA GLN A 98 27.76 8.99 -0.39
C GLN A 98 27.23 7.94 -1.36
N ALA A 99 27.78 6.71 -1.32
CA ALA A 99 27.29 5.60 -2.13
C ALA A 99 25.84 5.21 -1.78
N SER A 100 25.45 5.24 -0.50
CA SER A 100 24.06 5.07 -0.05
C SER A 100 23.12 6.14 -0.61
N TRP A 101 23.53 7.41 -0.54
CA TRP A 101 22.77 8.52 -1.09
C TRP A 101 22.56 8.37 -2.60
N ASP A 102 23.61 8.00 -3.35
CA ASP A 102 23.53 7.83 -4.80
C ASP A 102 22.63 6.65 -5.18
N LEU A 103 22.68 5.53 -4.43
CA LEU A 103 21.83 4.37 -4.67
C LEU A 103 20.36 4.68 -4.38
N PHE A 104 20.08 5.35 -3.25
CA PHE A 104 18.74 5.78 -2.87
C PHE A 104 18.13 6.71 -3.94
N LYS A 105 18.89 7.71 -4.39
CA LYS A 105 18.49 8.60 -5.49
C LYS A 105 18.25 7.86 -6.80
N LEU A 106 19.03 6.83 -7.09
CA LEU A 106 18.81 6.00 -8.27
C LEU A 106 17.47 5.24 -8.17
N GLY A 107 17.14 4.67 -7.01
CA GLY A 107 15.85 4.03 -6.74
C GLY A 107 14.66 4.96 -7.03
N LYS A 108 14.72 6.18 -6.49
CA LYS A 108 13.71 7.24 -6.74
C LYS A 108 13.48 7.55 -8.23
N LYS A 109 14.53 7.49 -9.04
CA LYS A 109 14.43 7.72 -10.50
C LYS A 109 13.93 6.48 -11.24
N TYR A 110 14.37 5.30 -10.79
CA TYR A 110 14.11 4.03 -11.44
C TYR A 110 12.63 3.61 -11.37
N GLN A 111 11.91 3.95 -10.29
CA GLN A 111 10.49 3.62 -10.15
C GLN A 111 9.64 4.02 -11.38
N TRP A 112 9.97 5.15 -12.03
CA TRP A 112 9.25 5.62 -13.22
C TRP A 112 9.53 4.76 -14.45
N PHE A 113 10.77 4.29 -14.60
CA PHE A 113 11.15 3.35 -15.65
C PHE A 113 10.49 1.99 -15.42
N GLU A 114 10.51 1.48 -14.18
CA GLU A 114 9.81 0.25 -13.81
C GLU A 114 8.31 0.34 -14.16
N ALA A 115 7.65 1.46 -13.80
CA ALA A 115 6.26 1.72 -14.13
C ALA A 115 6.00 1.63 -15.64
N ALA A 116 6.77 2.41 -16.41
CA ALA A 116 6.63 2.53 -17.85
C ALA A 116 6.79 1.17 -18.54
N TYR A 117 7.87 0.45 -18.24
CA TYR A 117 8.14 -0.83 -18.86
C TYR A 117 7.17 -1.93 -18.39
N THR A 118 6.74 -1.92 -17.13
CA THR A 118 5.74 -2.87 -16.61
C THR A 118 4.40 -2.67 -17.32
N TYR A 119 3.93 -1.43 -17.44
CA TYR A 119 2.70 -1.12 -18.15
C TYR A 119 2.79 -1.46 -19.65
N ALA A 120 3.93 -1.18 -20.28
CA ALA A 120 4.14 -1.49 -21.69
C ALA A 120 4.16 -2.99 -21.96
N SER A 121 4.85 -3.76 -21.11
CA SER A 121 4.92 -5.22 -21.18
C SER A 121 3.54 -5.87 -21.11
N ASN A 122 2.63 -5.28 -20.35
CA ASN A 122 1.26 -5.76 -20.20
C ASN A 122 0.30 -5.18 -21.26
N GLY A 123 0.78 -4.23 -22.07
CA GLY A 123 0.01 -3.58 -23.14
C GLY A 123 -1.02 -2.59 -22.63
N LEU A 124 -0.77 -2.01 -21.46
CA LEU A 124 -1.53 -0.87 -20.95
C LEU A 124 -1.12 0.41 -21.67
N ILE A 125 0.15 0.48 -22.10
CA ILE A 125 0.70 1.61 -22.85
C ILE A 125 1.54 1.11 -24.01
N LYS A 126 1.78 2.00 -24.97
CA LYS A 126 2.83 1.84 -25.97
C LYS A 126 3.95 2.82 -25.66
N LEU A 127 5.19 2.33 -25.63
CA LEU A 127 6.37 3.18 -25.49
C LEU A 127 7.00 3.46 -26.85
N GLU A 128 7.51 4.67 -26.99
CA GLU A 128 8.25 5.16 -28.15
C GLU A 128 9.66 5.55 -27.73
N LEU A 129 10.63 5.37 -28.63
CA LEU A 129 12.03 5.68 -28.40
C LEU A 129 12.56 6.61 -29.50
N GLU A 130 12.88 7.84 -29.12
CA GLU A 130 13.45 8.87 -29.98
C GLU A 130 14.84 9.26 -29.45
N GLY A 131 15.90 8.88 -30.15
CA GLY A 131 17.27 9.04 -29.65
C GLY A 131 17.47 8.31 -28.31
N SER A 132 17.72 9.06 -27.24
CA SER A 132 17.81 8.57 -25.87
C SER A 132 16.59 8.87 -24.99
N THR A 133 15.50 9.33 -25.60
CA THR A 133 14.25 9.67 -24.92
C THR A 133 13.19 8.60 -25.12
N ILE A 134 12.68 8.07 -24.02
CA ILE A 134 11.53 7.16 -23.93
C ILE A 134 10.31 7.99 -23.55
N GLN A 135 9.17 7.74 -24.18
CA GLN A 135 7.91 8.37 -23.82
C GLN A 135 6.72 7.45 -24.12
N PRO A 136 5.61 7.53 -23.35
CA PRO A 136 4.36 6.88 -23.72
C PRO A 136 3.76 7.54 -24.97
N ALA A 137 3.07 6.74 -25.79
CA ALA A 137 2.27 7.26 -26.88
C ALA A 137 1.18 8.22 -26.36
N LYS A 138 0.86 9.27 -27.12
CA LYS A 138 0.00 10.40 -26.72
C LYS A 138 -1.36 10.02 -26.12
N GLU A 139 -1.89 8.85 -26.45
CA GLU A 139 -3.19 8.34 -25.99
C GLU A 139 -3.21 7.95 -24.51
N PHE A 140 -2.06 7.77 -23.87
CA PHE A 140 -1.96 7.36 -22.47
C PHE A 140 -2.56 8.37 -21.47
N PHE A 141 -2.55 9.66 -21.81
CA PHE A 141 -3.00 10.72 -20.89
C PHE A 141 -4.52 10.93 -20.88
N LYS A 142 -5.31 10.08 -21.57
CA LYS A 142 -6.77 10.13 -21.47
C LYS A 142 -7.24 9.39 -20.22
N GLY A 143 -8.18 9.97 -19.49
CA GLY A 143 -8.76 9.34 -18.29
C GLY A 143 -7.93 9.55 -17.02
N MET A 144 -7.21 10.68 -16.91
CA MET A 144 -6.42 11.00 -15.71
C MET A 144 -7.30 11.22 -14.49
N GLU A 145 -8.59 11.53 -14.66
CA GLU A 145 -9.58 11.63 -13.60
C GLU A 145 -9.71 10.32 -12.80
N TYR A 146 -9.51 9.15 -13.41
CA TYR A 146 -9.53 7.87 -12.70
C TYR A 146 -8.27 7.64 -11.85
N GLN A 147 -7.11 8.11 -12.33
CA GLN A 147 -5.87 8.09 -11.55
C GLN A 147 -5.93 9.11 -10.41
N ALA A 148 -6.46 10.30 -10.69
CA ALA A 148 -6.69 11.34 -9.71
C ALA A 148 -7.68 10.88 -8.64
N TYR A 149 -8.77 10.20 -9.01
CA TYR A 149 -9.74 9.66 -8.07
C TYR A 149 -9.05 8.81 -7.00
N GLY A 150 -8.26 7.81 -7.40
CA GLY A 150 -7.53 6.96 -6.45
C GLY A 150 -6.51 7.71 -5.58
N ARG A 151 -5.94 8.81 -6.07
CA ARG A 151 -4.95 9.63 -5.32
C ARG A 151 -5.58 10.67 -4.40
N LEU A 152 -6.75 11.20 -4.76
CA LEU A 152 -7.35 12.34 -4.06
C LEU A 152 -8.30 11.92 -2.93
N ILE A 153 -8.84 10.70 -2.98
CA ILE A 153 -9.97 10.32 -2.13
C ILE A 153 -9.59 10.00 -0.69
N LYS A 154 -8.31 9.74 -0.43
CA LYS A 154 -7.82 9.06 0.77
C LYS A 154 -8.51 7.70 0.98
N ALA A 155 -7.79 6.74 1.52
CA ALA A 155 -8.45 5.61 2.15
C ALA A 155 -9.24 6.16 3.35
N HIS A 156 -10.52 5.81 3.48
CA HIS A 156 -11.22 6.01 4.73
C HIS A 156 -10.40 5.37 5.87
N GLN A 157 -9.95 6.19 6.83
CA GLN A 157 -9.72 5.91 8.25
C GLN A 157 -8.80 4.75 8.68
N THR A 158 -8.42 3.79 7.83
CA THR A 158 -7.59 2.65 8.24
C THR A 158 -6.10 2.97 8.19
N ASP A 159 -5.63 3.79 7.26
CA ASP A 159 -4.20 4.17 7.21
C ASP A 159 -3.87 5.42 8.05
N GLU A 160 -4.86 6.22 8.48
CA GLU A 160 -4.65 7.46 9.27
C GLU A 160 -4.27 7.18 10.74
N GLY A 161 -4.46 5.96 11.23
CA GLY A 161 -4.30 5.63 12.65
C GLY A 161 -2.90 5.86 13.20
N ILE A 162 -1.86 5.65 12.38
CA ILE A 162 -0.46 5.78 12.84
C ILE A 162 0.08 7.20 12.65
N SER A 163 -0.40 7.93 11.62
CA SER A 163 0.02 9.32 11.33
C SER A 163 -0.55 10.35 12.33
N LEU A 164 -1.67 10.03 12.99
CA LEU A 164 -2.36 10.88 13.97
C LEU A 164 -1.86 10.76 15.41
N ILE A 165 -0.79 9.99 15.66
CA ILE A 165 -0.24 9.85 17.01
C ILE A 165 0.44 11.16 17.40
N ASN A 166 -0.32 11.99 18.14
CA ASN A 166 0.07 13.33 18.53
C ASN A 166 1.34 13.27 19.39
N VAL A 167 2.36 14.04 19.02
CA VAL A 167 3.68 14.08 19.69
C VAL A 167 3.54 14.47 21.18
N ASP A 168 2.44 15.10 21.54
CA ASP A 168 2.11 15.53 22.90
C ASP A 168 1.59 14.39 23.81
N ASP A 169 0.98 13.32 23.29
CA ASP A 169 0.55 12.17 24.13
C ASP A 169 1.74 11.32 24.64
N PHE A 170 2.96 11.66 24.20
CA PHE A 170 4.20 11.00 24.58
C PHE A 170 4.92 11.64 25.77
N HIS A 171 4.40 12.70 26.41
CA HIS A 171 5.17 13.41 27.45
C HIS A 171 5.68 12.50 28.58
N LEU A 172 4.84 11.62 29.13
CA LEU A 172 5.23 10.68 30.20
C LEU A 172 6.22 9.61 29.71
N VAL A 173 6.06 9.12 28.49
CA VAL A 173 6.98 8.17 27.86
C VAL A 173 8.32 8.86 27.54
N ARG A 174 8.30 10.13 27.14
CA ARG A 174 9.48 10.92 26.80
C ARG A 174 10.40 11.07 27.99
N GLU A 175 9.89 11.36 29.19
CA GLU A 175 10.71 11.50 30.40
C GLU A 175 11.41 10.18 30.77
N ALA A 176 10.68 9.07 30.72
CA ALA A 176 11.24 7.75 30.98
C ALA A 176 12.32 7.37 29.96
N ILE A 177 12.15 7.70 28.68
CA ILE A 177 13.17 7.48 27.65
C ILE A 177 14.36 8.41 27.91
N SER A 178 14.12 9.71 28.09
CA SER A 178 15.17 10.74 28.23
C SER A 178 16.10 10.50 29.39
N SER A 179 15.55 10.08 30.53
CA SER A 179 16.33 9.71 31.73
C SER A 179 17.19 8.45 31.52
N SER A 180 16.87 7.62 30.53
CA SER A 180 17.62 6.40 30.20
C SER A 180 18.70 6.60 29.12
N VAL A 181 18.58 7.63 28.28
CA VAL A 181 19.50 7.90 27.17
C VAL A 181 20.82 8.47 27.66
N LYS A 182 21.92 7.85 27.25
CA LYS A 182 23.29 8.28 27.50
C LYS A 182 24.03 8.40 26.18
N VAL A 183 24.62 9.57 25.92
CA VAL A 183 25.64 9.72 24.90
C VAL A 183 26.89 9.02 25.42
N VAL A 184 27.44 8.10 24.62
CA VAL A 184 28.69 7.38 24.92
C VAL A 184 29.81 8.11 24.17
N GLU A 185 31.07 8.02 24.61
CA GLU A 185 32.19 8.71 23.94
C GLU A 185 32.11 8.59 22.40
N GLY A 186 32.12 9.74 21.72
CA GLY A 186 32.01 9.86 20.26
C GLY A 186 30.57 10.01 19.74
N ASN A 187 30.33 9.46 18.55
CA ASN A 187 29.11 9.59 17.75
C ASN A 187 28.06 8.49 18.02
N ARG A 188 27.98 8.03 19.27
CA ARG A 188 27.17 6.86 19.68
C ARG A 188 26.30 7.13 20.90
N PHE A 189 25.18 6.40 21.00
CA PHE A 189 24.29 6.51 22.16
C PHE A 189 23.77 5.15 22.63
N SER A 190 23.37 5.11 23.90
CA SER A 190 22.78 3.93 24.52
C SER A 190 21.57 4.31 25.38
N TYR A 191 20.64 3.36 25.56
CA TYR A 191 19.47 3.54 26.40
C TYR A 191 18.98 2.19 26.93
N LYS A 192 18.24 2.22 28.05
CA LYS A 192 17.70 1.02 28.68
C LYS A 192 16.20 0.91 28.46
N MET A 193 15.82 0.14 27.44
CA MET A 193 14.42 -0.23 27.23
C MET A 193 13.96 -1.27 28.26
N ASN A 194 12.77 -1.08 28.82
CA ASN A 194 12.19 -1.97 29.82
C ASN A 194 10.70 -2.26 29.50
N PRO A 195 10.11 -3.32 30.08
CA PRO A 195 8.74 -3.72 29.75
C PRO A 195 7.67 -2.67 30.02
N ARG A 196 7.85 -1.86 31.06
CA ARG A 196 6.89 -0.80 31.39
C ARG A 196 6.90 0.28 30.31
N MET A 197 8.08 0.71 29.88
CA MET A 197 8.24 1.68 28.79
C MET A 197 7.56 1.19 27.49
N VAL A 198 7.74 -0.08 27.14
CA VAL A 198 7.10 -0.67 25.95
C VAL A 198 5.58 -0.74 26.12
N SER A 199 5.10 -1.18 27.27
CA SER A 199 3.66 -1.23 27.58
C SER A 199 3.01 0.15 27.52
N ASP A 200 3.68 1.18 28.02
CA ASP A 200 3.18 2.55 28.01
C ASP A 200 3.07 3.05 26.55
N VAL A 201 4.07 2.77 25.70
CA VAL A 201 4.04 3.10 24.27
C VAL A 201 2.91 2.37 23.54
N ILE A 202 2.76 1.05 23.74
CA ILE A 202 1.67 0.28 23.11
C ILE A 202 0.31 0.87 23.51
N LYS A 203 0.14 1.19 24.80
CA LYS A 203 -1.11 1.79 25.30
C LYS A 203 -1.39 3.16 24.67
N THR A 204 -0.37 4.00 24.53
CA THR A 204 -0.50 5.32 23.88
C THR A 204 -0.86 5.18 22.41
N MET A 205 -0.28 4.21 21.70
CA MET A 205 -0.48 4.04 20.25
C MET A 205 -1.73 3.21 19.91
N SER A 206 -2.33 2.49 20.87
CA SER A 206 -3.47 1.58 20.67
C SER A 206 -4.66 2.19 19.93
N PRO A 207 -5.13 3.43 20.22
CA PRO A 207 -6.26 4.01 19.49
C PRO A 207 -6.00 4.14 17.99
N GLY A 208 -4.77 4.47 17.60
CA GLY A 208 -4.34 4.50 16.21
C GLY A 208 -4.34 3.11 15.57
N TYR A 209 -3.95 2.09 16.31
CA TYR A 209 -3.94 0.71 15.80
C TYR A 209 -5.32 0.08 15.70
N ASP A 210 -6.26 0.44 16.59
CA ASP A 210 -7.63 -0.01 16.48
C ASP A 210 -8.30 0.47 15.18
N MET A 211 -7.83 1.59 14.63
CA MET A 211 -8.23 2.06 13.30
C MET A 211 -7.49 1.32 12.18
N ALA A 212 -6.21 0.97 12.37
CA ALA A 212 -5.36 0.33 11.36
C ALA A 212 -5.61 -1.16 11.11
N PHE A 213 -6.34 -1.83 12.00
CA PHE A 213 -6.75 -3.22 11.83
C PHE A 213 -8.27 -3.31 11.76
N SER A 214 -8.78 -3.52 10.55
CA SER A 214 -10.21 -3.66 10.26
C SER A 214 -10.67 -5.11 10.19
N LEU A 215 -9.73 -6.04 9.96
CA LEU A 215 -10.04 -7.45 9.77
C LEU A 215 -10.23 -8.16 11.13
N PRO A 216 -11.06 -9.23 11.19
CA PRO A 216 -11.35 -9.92 12.44
C PRO A 216 -10.09 -10.58 13.06
N PRO A 217 -9.79 -10.34 14.35
CA PRO A 217 -8.57 -10.86 14.99
C PRO A 217 -8.53 -12.40 15.10
N GLU A 218 -9.69 -13.05 15.02
CA GLU A 218 -9.85 -14.50 15.01
C GLU A 218 -9.47 -15.17 13.69
N TRP A 219 -9.32 -14.41 12.60
CA TRP A 219 -8.88 -14.93 11.32
C TRP A 219 -7.57 -15.70 11.48
N ARG A 220 -7.58 -16.96 11.04
CA ARG A 220 -6.47 -17.89 11.24
C ARG A 220 -5.75 -18.17 9.93
N PHE A 221 -4.44 -18.02 9.99
CA PHE A 221 -3.51 -18.52 8.97
C PHE A 221 -2.92 -19.85 9.42
N SER A 222 -2.06 -20.46 8.60
CA SER A 222 -1.54 -21.79 8.91
C SER A 222 -0.76 -21.88 10.24
N ARG A 223 -0.13 -20.78 10.68
CA ARG A 223 0.79 -20.77 11.84
C ARG A 223 0.39 -19.82 12.98
N TYR A 224 -0.50 -18.86 12.73
CA TYR A 224 -0.91 -17.83 13.70
C TYR A 224 -2.23 -17.18 13.28
N SER A 225 -2.88 -16.44 14.17
CA SER A 225 -4.04 -15.61 13.82
C SER A 225 -3.66 -14.16 13.55
N LEU A 226 -4.57 -13.41 12.92
CA LEU A 226 -4.39 -11.97 12.77
C LEU A 226 -4.20 -11.25 14.12
N GLY A 227 -4.90 -11.69 15.16
CA GLY A 227 -4.70 -11.19 16.52
C GLY A 227 -3.32 -11.50 17.11
N ASP A 228 -2.70 -12.63 16.77
CA ASP A 228 -1.30 -12.91 17.14
C ASP A 228 -0.35 -11.96 16.39
N PHE A 229 -0.57 -11.80 15.07
CA PHE A 229 0.22 -10.90 14.23
C PHE A 229 0.19 -9.47 14.74
N ARG A 230 -1.02 -8.94 15.02
CA ARG A 230 -1.21 -7.58 15.53
C ARG A 230 -0.38 -7.32 16.79
N LYS A 231 -0.47 -8.20 17.79
CA LYS A 231 0.30 -8.07 19.04
C LYS A 231 1.81 -8.09 18.82
N VAL A 232 2.29 -8.94 17.91
CA VAL A 232 3.71 -9.01 17.56
C VAL A 232 4.17 -7.75 16.83
N PHE A 233 3.37 -7.27 15.88
CA PHE A 233 3.66 -6.05 15.13
C PHE A 233 3.70 -4.83 16.05
N GLU A 234 2.70 -4.65 16.91
CA GLU A 234 2.63 -3.56 17.91
C GLU A 234 3.85 -3.57 18.84
N ALA A 235 4.33 -4.76 19.26
CA ALA A 235 5.52 -4.88 20.08
C ALA A 235 6.80 -4.43 19.36
N ILE A 236 6.97 -4.79 18.08
CA ILE A 236 8.13 -4.34 17.29
C ILE A 236 8.05 -2.85 17.01
N LEU A 237 6.86 -2.35 16.67
CA LEU A 237 6.65 -0.93 16.41
C LEU A 237 6.90 -0.09 17.68
N ALA A 238 6.47 -0.54 18.86
CA ALA A 238 6.80 0.12 20.12
C ALA A 238 8.32 0.17 20.36
N ILE A 239 9.05 -0.92 20.06
CA ILE A 239 10.51 -0.95 20.13
C ILE A 239 11.13 0.09 19.17
N ALA A 240 10.64 0.14 17.92
CA ALA A 240 11.09 1.09 16.91
C ALA A 240 10.84 2.54 17.35
N SER A 241 9.64 2.86 17.83
CA SER A 241 9.25 4.19 18.32
C SER A 241 10.11 4.63 19.51
N ILE A 242 10.39 3.73 20.46
CA ILE A 242 11.30 4.02 21.59
C ILE A 242 12.71 4.32 21.07
N HIS A 243 13.22 3.52 20.14
CA HIS A 243 14.55 3.72 19.55
C HIS A 243 14.65 5.06 18.83
N PHE A 244 13.68 5.38 17.96
CA PHE A 244 13.62 6.66 17.26
C PHE A 244 13.61 7.84 18.23
N ARG A 245 12.83 7.74 19.31
CA ARG A 245 12.77 8.80 20.33
C ARG A 245 14.08 8.92 21.09
N ALA A 246 14.72 7.80 21.43
CA ALA A 246 16.02 7.78 22.08
C ALA A 246 17.09 8.44 21.20
N TRP A 247 17.08 8.16 19.90
CA TRP A 247 17.96 8.78 18.92
C TRP A 247 17.75 10.31 18.85
N ARG A 248 16.49 10.78 18.74
CA ARG A 248 16.20 12.22 18.79
C ARG A 248 16.70 12.90 20.07
N ILE A 249 16.54 12.24 21.21
CA ILE A 249 17.05 12.76 22.49
C ILE A 249 18.59 12.78 22.52
N ALA A 250 19.26 11.80 21.90
CA ALA A 250 20.71 11.82 21.79
C ALA A 250 21.19 13.02 20.94
N ILE A 251 20.48 13.35 19.86
CA ILE A 251 20.73 14.57 19.07
C ILE A 251 20.52 15.83 19.92
N GLU A 252 19.42 15.90 20.69
CA GLU A 252 19.16 17.00 21.64
C GLU A 252 20.25 17.13 22.72
N LYS A 253 20.96 16.04 23.04
CA LYS A 253 22.13 15.98 23.94
C LYS A 253 23.47 16.14 23.22
N GLU A 254 23.47 16.68 22.00
CA GLU A 254 24.67 17.00 21.21
C GLU A 254 25.55 15.77 20.89
N CYS A 255 24.94 14.62 20.60
CA CYS A 255 25.68 13.44 20.11
C CYS A 255 26.35 13.73 18.75
N ASP A 256 27.67 13.50 18.66
CA ASP A 256 28.46 13.74 17.44
C ASP A 256 27.88 13.01 16.22
N ASN A 257 28.03 13.60 15.03
CA ASN A 257 27.45 13.10 13.78
C ASN A 257 25.96 12.70 13.91
N MET A 258 25.24 13.39 14.80
CA MET A 258 23.84 13.14 15.12
C MET A 258 23.54 11.70 15.54
N GLY A 259 24.52 10.96 16.10
CA GLY A 259 24.33 9.56 16.49
C GLY A 259 24.09 8.58 15.33
N TYR A 260 24.56 8.91 14.12
CA TYR A 260 24.32 8.13 12.88
C TYR A 260 24.59 6.62 13.02
N LEU A 261 25.62 6.21 13.76
CA LEU A 261 25.97 4.79 13.93
C LEU A 261 24.95 3.97 14.72
N ASP A 262 24.06 4.64 15.45
CA ASP A 262 23.03 4.02 16.27
C ASP A 262 21.62 4.48 15.87
N CYS A 263 21.44 5.06 14.68
CA CYS A 263 20.13 5.58 14.24
C CYS A 263 19.10 4.48 13.91
N ILE A 264 19.58 3.27 13.56
CA ILE A 264 18.75 2.08 13.37
C ILE A 264 18.98 1.07 14.49
N TYR A 265 17.94 0.31 14.84
CA TYR A 265 18.02 -0.67 15.92
C TYR A 265 18.53 -2.01 15.40
N VAL A 266 19.66 -2.49 15.94
CA VAL A 266 20.34 -3.71 15.49
C VAL A 266 20.45 -4.76 16.63
N PRO A 267 19.36 -5.46 16.98
CA PRO A 267 19.39 -6.49 18.01
C PRO A 267 19.95 -7.82 17.49
N THR A 268 20.40 -8.67 18.41
CA THR A 268 20.61 -10.09 18.07
C THR A 268 19.26 -10.79 17.84
N CYS A 269 19.23 -11.83 16.99
CA CYS A 269 17.99 -12.57 16.69
C CYS A 269 17.31 -13.10 17.97
N ASN A 270 18.11 -13.65 18.90
CA ASN A 270 17.61 -14.18 20.18
C ASN A 270 17.17 -13.09 21.16
N GLU A 271 17.79 -11.91 21.12
CA GLU A 271 17.34 -10.78 21.91
C GLU A 271 15.98 -10.27 21.41
N LEU A 272 15.85 -10.06 20.10
CA LEU A 272 14.62 -9.56 19.52
C LEU A 272 13.45 -10.52 19.78
N LEU A 273 13.64 -11.83 19.54
CA LEU A 273 12.63 -12.85 19.83
C LEU A 273 12.15 -12.80 21.28
N ARG A 274 13.08 -12.83 22.24
CA ARG A 274 12.74 -12.83 23.67
C ARG A 274 12.02 -11.54 24.09
N ARG A 275 12.44 -10.39 23.55
CA ARG A 275 11.78 -9.11 23.83
C ARG A 275 10.36 -9.09 23.26
N VAL A 276 10.20 -9.44 21.99
CA VAL A 276 8.89 -9.39 21.32
C VAL A 276 7.92 -10.42 21.91
N ALA A 277 8.35 -11.64 22.18
CA ALA A 277 7.49 -12.65 22.85
C ALA A 277 7.05 -12.17 24.24
N ARG A 278 7.98 -11.59 25.01
CA ARG A 278 7.68 -11.02 26.33
C ARG A 278 6.68 -9.86 26.25
N TYR A 279 6.82 -8.96 25.30
CA TYR A 279 5.99 -7.74 25.21
C TYR A 279 4.64 -7.98 24.55
N SER A 280 4.57 -8.87 23.56
CA SER A 280 3.32 -9.23 22.88
C SER A 280 2.48 -10.25 23.66
N GLY A 281 3.12 -11.03 24.55
CA GLY A 281 2.50 -12.18 25.22
C GLY A 281 2.24 -13.36 24.27
N VAL A 282 2.77 -13.31 23.04
CA VAL A 282 2.62 -14.36 22.04
C VAL A 282 3.75 -15.39 22.20
N PRO A 283 3.45 -16.71 22.16
CA PRO A 283 4.48 -17.75 22.29
C PRO A 283 5.58 -17.65 21.24
N ASP A 284 6.83 -17.94 21.64
CA ASP A 284 8.04 -17.86 20.81
C ASP A 284 7.87 -18.52 19.42
N ALA A 285 7.23 -19.68 19.34
CA ALA A 285 7.01 -20.39 18.07
C ALA A 285 6.15 -19.60 17.07
N LYS A 286 5.13 -18.89 17.56
CA LYS A 286 4.28 -18.02 16.73
C LYS A 286 5.02 -16.73 16.36
N VAL A 287 5.76 -16.14 17.30
CA VAL A 287 6.61 -14.97 17.03
C VAL A 287 7.63 -15.29 15.93
N LEU A 288 8.29 -16.45 16.01
CA LEU A 288 9.20 -16.93 14.98
C LEU A 288 8.51 -17.11 13.63
N SER A 289 7.28 -17.64 13.61
CA SER A 289 6.50 -17.80 12.37
C SER A 289 6.15 -16.45 11.73
N ILE A 290 5.85 -15.44 12.54
CA ILE A 290 5.60 -14.07 12.09
C ILE A 290 6.91 -13.41 11.61
N PHE A 291 8.02 -13.61 12.32
CA PHE A 291 9.34 -13.16 11.88
C PHE A 291 9.72 -13.80 10.54
N ASP A 292 9.41 -15.09 10.35
CA ASP A 292 9.67 -15.81 9.09
C ASP A 292 8.99 -15.09 7.92
N ASP A 293 7.72 -14.68 8.09
CA ASP A 293 6.95 -13.97 7.08
C ASP A 293 7.45 -12.52 6.86
N LEU A 294 7.81 -11.81 7.93
CA LEU A 294 8.29 -10.42 7.89
C LEU A 294 9.78 -10.27 7.54
N THR A 295 10.55 -11.36 7.46
CA THR A 295 12.00 -11.31 7.16
C THR A 295 12.23 -11.10 5.67
N TYR A 296 12.99 -10.07 5.31
CA TYR A 296 13.26 -9.71 3.92
C TYR A 296 13.89 -10.84 3.11
N GLY A 297 13.26 -11.19 1.98
CA GLY A 297 13.74 -12.24 1.07
C GLY A 297 13.40 -13.66 1.54
N ASN A 298 12.67 -13.81 2.64
CA ASN A 298 12.30 -15.12 3.16
C ASN A 298 11.00 -15.65 2.51
N ARG A 299 10.59 -16.88 2.86
CA ARG A 299 9.38 -17.55 2.35
C ARG A 299 9.34 -17.77 0.84
N GLY A 300 10.50 -17.71 0.17
CA GLY A 300 10.60 -17.91 -1.28
C GLY A 300 10.04 -16.75 -2.11
N ILE A 301 9.91 -15.56 -1.53
CA ILE A 301 9.48 -14.36 -2.26
C ILE A 301 10.62 -13.88 -3.18
N LEU A 302 10.41 -13.97 -4.50
CA LEU A 302 11.45 -13.68 -5.51
C LEU A 302 11.85 -12.20 -5.60
N HIS A 303 10.91 -11.30 -5.32
CA HIS A 303 11.10 -9.85 -5.34
C HIS A 303 10.65 -9.30 -3.98
N PRO A 304 11.49 -9.40 -2.95
CA PRO A 304 11.15 -8.90 -1.63
C PRO A 304 11.04 -7.38 -1.62
N ASP A 305 10.15 -6.89 -0.78
CA ASP A 305 9.81 -5.47 -0.63
C ASP A 305 9.93 -5.11 0.86
N PRO A 306 10.71 -4.08 1.25
CA PRO A 306 10.86 -3.69 2.64
C PRO A 306 9.54 -3.26 3.31
N ALA A 307 8.55 -2.80 2.53
CA ALA A 307 7.22 -2.49 3.05
C ALA A 307 6.51 -3.76 3.57
N LEU A 308 6.69 -4.86 2.86
CA LEU A 308 6.08 -6.14 3.17
C LEU A 308 6.92 -6.92 4.19
N GLN A 309 8.24 -6.98 3.98
CA GLN A 309 9.17 -7.73 4.82
C GLN A 309 10.18 -6.79 5.48
N PRO A 310 9.77 -5.99 6.47
CA PRO A 310 10.57 -4.92 7.06
C PRO A 310 11.68 -5.39 8.00
N LEU A 311 11.73 -6.68 8.33
CA LEU A 311 12.76 -7.23 9.21
C LEU A 311 13.97 -7.67 8.38
N ILE A 312 15.04 -6.87 8.39
CA ILE A 312 16.20 -7.11 7.53
C ILE A 312 17.24 -7.95 8.28
N LYS A 313 17.51 -9.17 7.82
CA LYS A 313 18.54 -10.02 8.42
C LYS A 313 19.92 -9.63 7.87
N LEU A 314 20.71 -8.91 8.65
CA LEU A 314 22.03 -8.43 8.21
C LEU A 314 23.04 -9.58 8.12
N ASN A 315 23.05 -10.46 9.11
CA ASN A 315 23.89 -11.66 9.14
C ASN A 315 23.21 -12.80 9.92
N SER A 316 23.93 -13.88 10.20
CA SER A 316 23.36 -15.05 10.88
C SER A 316 22.78 -14.76 12.26
N ASN A 317 23.20 -13.67 12.92
CA ASN A 317 22.88 -13.38 14.31
C ASN A 317 22.15 -12.04 14.54
N HIS A 318 22.02 -11.16 13.55
CA HIS A 318 21.46 -9.82 13.75
C HIS A 318 20.35 -9.50 12.75
N TYR A 319 19.33 -8.80 13.26
CA TYR A 319 18.34 -8.09 12.47
C TYR A 319 18.62 -6.59 12.49
N ALA A 320 18.15 -5.88 11.47
CA ALA A 320 18.00 -4.43 11.47
C ALA A 320 16.51 -4.06 11.49
N ILE A 321 16.18 -3.07 12.32
CA ILE A 321 14.88 -2.43 12.40
C ILE A 321 15.14 -0.95 12.13
N MET A 322 14.67 -0.47 10.98
CA MET A 322 14.69 0.96 10.62
C MET A 322 13.43 1.62 11.17
N PRO A 323 13.52 2.49 12.19
CA PRO A 323 12.32 2.98 12.85
C PRO A 323 11.32 3.69 11.94
N SER A 324 11.78 4.57 11.06
CA SER A 324 10.92 5.32 10.13
C SER A 324 10.14 4.40 9.18
N LEU A 325 10.74 3.26 8.77
CA LEU A 325 10.05 2.23 7.98
C LEU A 325 8.86 1.70 8.76
N TRP A 326 9.11 1.17 9.95
CA TRP A 326 8.10 0.51 10.78
C TRP A 326 6.95 1.44 11.16
N MET A 327 7.24 2.70 11.46
CA MET A 327 6.24 3.72 11.78
C MET A 327 5.39 4.14 10.57
N SER A 328 5.81 3.80 9.35
CA SER A 328 5.14 4.19 8.11
C SER A 328 4.43 3.03 7.41
N LEU A 329 4.40 1.82 7.99
CA LEU A 329 3.78 0.65 7.37
C LEU A 329 2.27 0.63 7.56
N SER A 330 1.55 0.08 6.57
CA SER A 330 0.17 -0.40 6.69
C SER A 330 0.16 -1.90 7.02
N PRO A 331 0.18 -2.32 8.31
CA PRO A 331 0.47 -3.70 8.69
C PRO A 331 -0.55 -4.72 8.19
N GLU A 332 -1.84 -4.43 8.32
CA GLU A 332 -2.92 -5.33 7.88
C GLU A 332 -2.90 -5.51 6.35
N ARG A 333 -2.71 -4.40 5.64
CA ARG A 333 -2.55 -4.38 4.18
C ARG A 333 -1.37 -5.24 3.75
N ASN A 334 -0.21 -4.99 4.34
CA ASN A 334 1.05 -5.60 3.94
C ASN A 334 1.07 -7.10 4.26
N LEU A 335 0.56 -7.51 5.42
CA LEU A 335 0.38 -8.93 5.75
C LEU A 335 -0.47 -9.61 4.68
N THR A 336 -1.60 -9.01 4.32
CA THR A 336 -2.51 -9.61 3.35
C THR A 336 -1.86 -9.80 1.97
N VAL A 337 -1.05 -8.83 1.54
CA VAL A 337 -0.27 -8.95 0.29
C VAL A 337 0.76 -10.08 0.39
N ILE A 338 1.47 -10.20 1.51
CA ILE A 338 2.45 -11.28 1.76
C ILE A 338 1.77 -12.64 1.69
N LEU A 339 0.65 -12.82 2.40
CA LEU A 339 -0.08 -14.10 2.44
C LEU A 339 -0.53 -14.53 1.04
N ASN A 340 -0.96 -13.59 0.18
CA ASN A 340 -1.28 -13.89 -1.21
C ASN A 340 -0.06 -14.27 -2.08
N ARG A 341 1.16 -13.85 -1.68
CA ARG A 341 2.42 -14.20 -2.33
C ARG A 341 3.00 -15.54 -1.83
N ILE A 342 2.67 -15.96 -0.62
CA ILE A 342 3.12 -17.24 -0.04
C ILE A 342 2.21 -18.37 -0.56
N PRO A 343 2.74 -19.35 -1.33
CA PRO A 343 1.90 -20.40 -1.93
C PRO A 343 1.07 -21.19 -0.93
N SER A 344 1.63 -21.49 0.25
CA SER A 344 0.93 -22.26 1.30
C SER A 344 -0.22 -21.51 1.98
N GLU A 345 -0.27 -20.18 1.88
CA GLU A 345 -1.31 -19.37 2.52
C GLU A 345 -2.38 -18.89 1.53
N ARG A 346 -2.14 -19.05 0.22
CA ARG A 346 -3.01 -18.47 -0.82
C ARG A 346 -4.44 -19.00 -0.78
N GLU A 347 -4.63 -20.29 -0.50
CA GLU A 347 -5.96 -20.90 -0.41
C GLU A 347 -6.74 -20.35 0.78
N ILE A 348 -6.11 -20.33 1.97
CA ILE A 348 -6.69 -19.73 3.18
C ILE A 348 -7.04 -18.26 2.93
N TYR A 349 -6.14 -17.51 2.30
CA TYR A 349 -6.39 -16.11 1.95
C TYR A 349 -7.60 -15.95 1.02
N ALA A 350 -7.78 -16.82 0.02
CA ALA A 350 -8.91 -16.74 -0.91
C ALA A 350 -10.26 -16.97 -0.20
N GLU A 351 -10.31 -17.88 0.78
CA GLU A 351 -11.50 -18.10 1.61
C GLU A 351 -11.84 -16.85 2.44
N LEU A 352 -10.83 -16.24 3.07
CA LEU A 352 -10.98 -15.03 3.88
C LEU A 352 -11.44 -13.82 3.04
N VAL A 353 -11.02 -13.71 1.77
CA VAL A 353 -11.52 -12.68 0.84
C VAL A 353 -13.03 -12.85 0.58
N GLY A 354 -13.52 -14.08 0.46
CA GLY A 354 -14.95 -14.36 0.31
C GLY A 354 -15.76 -13.86 1.51
N GLU A 355 -15.27 -14.05 2.73
CA GLU A 355 -15.89 -13.50 3.94
C GLU A 355 -15.98 -11.97 3.93
N GLN A 356 -15.05 -11.28 3.27
CA GLN A 356 -15.06 -9.81 3.19
C GLN A 356 -16.05 -9.27 2.18
N GLU A 357 -16.27 -9.95 1.06
CA GLU A 357 -17.36 -9.61 0.15
C GLU A 357 -18.71 -9.72 0.86
N GLU A 358 -18.88 -10.72 1.73
CA GLU A 358 -20.05 -10.84 2.62
C GLU A 358 -20.17 -9.68 3.64
N LEU A 359 -19.06 -9.25 4.25
CA LEU A 359 -19.08 -8.08 5.14
C LEU A 359 -19.41 -6.78 4.41
N MET A 360 -18.87 -6.60 3.19
CA MET A 360 -19.19 -5.47 2.34
C MET A 360 -20.70 -5.45 2.01
N LYS A 361 -21.30 -6.60 1.69
CA LYS A 361 -22.76 -6.73 1.51
C LYS A 361 -23.55 -6.34 2.76
N ARG A 362 -23.18 -6.89 3.92
CA ARG A 362 -23.84 -6.59 5.21
C ARG A 362 -23.77 -5.12 5.55
N ARG A 363 -22.68 -4.46 5.21
CA ARG A 363 -22.53 -3.02 5.39
C ARG A 363 -23.55 -2.25 4.57
N PHE A 364 -23.72 -2.55 3.29
CA PHE A 364 -24.76 -1.92 2.45
C PHE A 364 -26.15 -2.12 3.04
N THR A 365 -26.51 -3.35 3.41
CA THR A 365 -27.86 -3.64 3.92
C THR A 365 -28.12 -3.01 5.28
N THR A 366 -27.11 -2.92 6.14
CA THR A 366 -27.22 -2.30 7.47
C THR A 366 -27.30 -0.78 7.36
N ASP A 367 -26.36 -0.16 6.63
CA ASP A 367 -26.24 1.30 6.50
C ASP A 367 -27.42 1.95 5.77
N LEU A 368 -28.14 1.18 4.96
CA LEU A 368 -29.25 1.65 4.12
C LEU A 368 -30.61 1.04 4.52
N SER A 369 -30.66 0.29 5.63
CA SER A 369 -31.87 -0.42 6.09
C SER A 369 -33.07 0.50 6.37
N THR A 370 -32.83 1.75 6.76
CA THR A 370 -33.86 2.74 7.09
C THR A 370 -34.44 3.46 5.88
N GLU A 371 -33.83 3.30 4.70
CA GLU A 371 -34.07 4.14 3.54
C GLU A 371 -35.13 3.58 2.57
N GLY A 372 -35.94 2.61 3.00
CA GLY A 372 -37.00 2.03 2.17
C GLY A 372 -36.49 1.31 0.90
N PHE A 373 -35.23 0.89 0.88
CA PHE A 373 -34.66 0.07 -0.17
C PHE A 373 -34.93 -1.42 0.08
N GLN A 374 -35.20 -2.15 -0.99
CA GLN A 374 -35.20 -3.60 -0.99
C GLN A 374 -33.85 -4.13 -1.49
N PHE A 375 -33.40 -5.21 -0.88
CA PHE A 375 -32.12 -5.85 -1.18
C PHE A 375 -32.34 -7.29 -1.65
N ILE A 376 -31.84 -7.62 -2.85
CA ILE A 376 -31.93 -8.97 -3.43
C ILE A 376 -30.52 -9.47 -3.77
N GLU A 377 -30.26 -10.76 -3.54
CA GLU A 377 -29.00 -11.44 -3.87
C GLU A 377 -29.21 -12.87 -4.37
N GLY A 378 -28.14 -13.45 -4.95
CA GLY A 378 -28.03 -14.87 -5.26
C GLY A 378 -28.16 -15.22 -6.75
N ASN A 379 -28.16 -16.52 -7.03
CA ASN A 379 -28.17 -17.03 -8.40
C ASN A 379 -29.48 -16.68 -9.14
N VAL A 380 -29.35 -16.34 -10.42
CA VAL A 380 -30.46 -16.11 -11.35
C VAL A 380 -30.73 -17.37 -12.17
N SER A 381 -29.70 -17.85 -12.85
CA SER A 381 -29.73 -18.98 -13.77
C SER A 381 -28.28 -19.44 -14.08
N SER A 382 -28.12 -20.50 -14.89
CA SER A 382 -26.78 -21.00 -15.25
C SER A 382 -26.07 -20.18 -16.34
N ASP A 383 -26.80 -19.35 -17.09
CA ASP A 383 -26.30 -18.51 -18.18
C ASP A 383 -25.94 -17.08 -17.75
N LEU A 384 -26.38 -16.67 -16.56
CA LEU A 384 -26.05 -15.39 -15.94
C LEU A 384 -25.12 -15.56 -14.73
N PRO A 385 -24.29 -14.55 -14.43
CA PRO A 385 -23.58 -14.51 -13.16
C PRO A 385 -24.56 -14.38 -11.98
N ASP A 386 -24.07 -14.68 -10.78
CA ASP A 386 -24.82 -14.44 -9.55
C ASP A 386 -24.99 -12.93 -9.31
N ILE A 387 -26.11 -12.54 -8.69
CA ILE A 387 -26.32 -11.18 -8.23
C ILE A 387 -25.63 -11.04 -6.87
N ASP A 388 -24.53 -10.28 -6.82
CA ASP A 388 -23.87 -9.98 -5.54
C ASP A 388 -24.81 -9.16 -4.64
N LEU A 389 -25.37 -8.06 -5.15
CA LEU A 389 -26.40 -7.27 -4.47
C LEU A 389 -27.22 -6.43 -5.46
N ALA A 390 -28.54 -6.40 -5.31
CA ALA A 390 -29.42 -5.47 -5.99
C ALA A 390 -30.08 -4.53 -4.98
N ILE A 391 -30.10 -3.24 -5.28
CA ILE A 391 -30.86 -2.23 -4.54
C ILE A 391 -32.06 -1.82 -5.38
N ILE A 392 -33.27 -2.02 -4.83
CA ILE A 392 -34.53 -1.76 -5.54
C ILE A 392 -35.35 -0.76 -4.76
N ARG A 393 -36.00 0.15 -5.50
CA ARG A 393 -37.01 1.04 -4.95
C ARG A 393 -38.23 1.10 -5.87
N ASP A 394 -39.32 0.48 -5.41
CA ASP A 394 -40.55 0.31 -6.19
C ASP A 394 -41.27 1.63 -6.47
N SER A 395 -41.29 2.55 -5.51
CA SER A 395 -41.90 3.88 -5.67
C SER A 395 -41.27 4.68 -6.81
N GLU A 396 -40.02 4.38 -7.15
CA GLU A 396 -39.29 5.00 -8.26
C GLU A 396 -39.23 4.11 -9.50
N LYS A 397 -39.72 2.86 -9.45
CA LYS A 397 -39.49 1.85 -10.50
C LYS A 397 -38.01 1.82 -10.92
N ALA A 398 -37.12 1.69 -9.93
CA ALA A 398 -35.68 1.76 -10.12
C ALA A 398 -34.97 0.55 -9.48
N CYS A 399 -34.00 -0.01 -10.20
CA CYS A 399 -33.16 -1.12 -9.78
C CYS A 399 -31.69 -0.80 -10.10
N LEU A 400 -30.82 -0.88 -9.11
CA LEU A 400 -29.38 -0.77 -9.25
C LEU A 400 -28.75 -2.11 -8.88
N LEU A 401 -28.10 -2.78 -9.83
CA LEU A 401 -27.31 -3.98 -9.57
C LEU A 401 -25.86 -3.62 -9.27
N LEU A 402 -25.36 -4.11 -8.15
CA LEU A 402 -24.00 -3.91 -7.67
C LEU A 402 -23.23 -5.20 -7.91
N GLU A 403 -22.18 -5.12 -8.72
CA GLU A 403 -21.14 -6.14 -8.78
C GLU A 403 -20.05 -5.74 -7.78
N LEU A 404 -19.92 -6.48 -6.68
CA LEU A 404 -19.02 -6.14 -5.58
C LEU A 404 -17.63 -6.70 -5.83
N LYS A 405 -16.61 -5.93 -5.49
CA LYS A 405 -15.21 -6.35 -5.61
C LYS A 405 -14.44 -5.95 -4.38
N TRP A 406 -14.14 -6.94 -3.54
CA TRP A 406 -13.27 -6.72 -2.39
C TRP A 406 -11.82 -7.06 -2.73
N PHE A 407 -10.96 -6.06 -2.65
CA PHE A 407 -9.52 -6.25 -2.65
C PHE A 407 -8.84 -5.06 -1.99
N ILE A 408 -7.64 -5.31 -1.50
CA ILE A 408 -6.71 -4.25 -1.12
C ILE A 408 -6.32 -3.44 -2.36
N GLY A 409 -6.32 -2.11 -2.20
CA GLY A 409 -5.88 -1.18 -3.24
C GLY A 409 -4.45 -1.47 -3.68
N PRO A 410 -4.16 -1.43 -5.00
CA PRO A 410 -2.83 -1.75 -5.49
C PRO A 410 -1.81 -0.69 -5.05
N ALA A 411 -0.70 -1.12 -4.46
CA ALA A 411 0.44 -0.23 -4.16
C ALA A 411 1.55 -0.33 -5.21
N GLU A 412 1.59 -1.43 -5.96
CA GLU A 412 2.61 -1.68 -6.98
C GLU A 412 2.03 -1.84 -8.38
N PHE A 413 2.84 -1.56 -9.41
CA PHE A 413 2.44 -1.66 -10.81
C PHE A 413 1.91 -3.05 -11.21
N ARG A 414 2.43 -4.11 -10.59
CA ARG A 414 1.96 -5.49 -10.81
C ARG A 414 0.57 -5.72 -10.22
N GLU A 415 0.32 -5.19 -9.02
CA GLU A 415 -0.99 -5.26 -8.37
C GLU A 415 -2.03 -4.47 -9.19
N VAL A 416 -1.67 -3.32 -9.74
CA VAL A 416 -2.53 -2.54 -10.65
C VAL A 416 -3.03 -3.42 -11.80
N ILE A 417 -2.16 -4.23 -12.40
CA ILE A 417 -2.52 -5.13 -13.52
C ILE A 417 -3.48 -6.23 -13.07
N ASP A 418 -3.22 -6.87 -11.93
CA ASP A 418 -4.05 -7.98 -11.46
C ASP A 418 -5.42 -7.50 -10.97
N LYS A 419 -5.47 -6.39 -10.21
CA LYS A 419 -6.74 -5.78 -9.79
C LYS A 419 -7.53 -5.23 -10.99
N SER A 420 -6.84 -4.71 -12.01
CA SER A 420 -7.49 -4.32 -13.28
C SER A 420 -8.26 -5.47 -13.93
N LYS A 421 -7.73 -6.70 -13.90
CA LYS A 421 -8.43 -7.87 -14.44
C LYS A 421 -9.72 -8.17 -13.67
N ALA A 422 -9.69 -8.03 -12.34
CA ALA A 422 -10.86 -8.25 -11.49
C ALA A 422 -11.97 -7.23 -11.77
N ILE A 423 -11.64 -5.94 -11.87
CA ILE A 423 -12.59 -4.88 -12.25
C ILE A 423 -13.16 -5.13 -13.64
N LYS A 424 -12.30 -5.44 -14.62
CA LYS A 424 -12.74 -5.72 -15.99
C LYS A 424 -13.68 -6.91 -16.07
N LYS A 425 -13.44 -7.97 -15.28
CA LYS A 425 -14.33 -9.12 -15.17
C LYS A 425 -15.70 -8.68 -14.63
N GLY A 426 -15.73 -7.87 -13.56
CA GLY A 426 -16.95 -7.32 -13.00
C GLY A 426 -17.75 -6.48 -14.00
N VAL A 427 -17.08 -5.59 -14.74
CA VAL A 427 -17.71 -4.81 -15.81
C VAL A 427 -18.35 -5.72 -16.87
N CYS A 428 -17.66 -6.78 -17.29
CA CYS A 428 -18.23 -7.75 -18.23
C CYS A 428 -19.46 -8.47 -17.67
N GLN A 429 -19.48 -8.80 -16.37
CA GLN A 429 -20.64 -9.41 -15.70
C GLN A 429 -21.82 -8.43 -15.64
N SER A 430 -21.57 -7.18 -15.24
CA SER A 430 -22.57 -6.11 -15.20
C SER A 430 -23.20 -5.82 -16.57
N LEU A 431 -22.43 -5.92 -17.66
CA LEU A 431 -22.96 -5.78 -19.03
C LEU A 431 -23.90 -6.93 -19.42
N LYS A 432 -23.64 -8.16 -18.96
CA LYS A 432 -24.54 -9.30 -19.22
C LYS A 432 -25.91 -9.07 -18.58
N PHE A 433 -25.96 -8.53 -17.37
CA PHE A 433 -27.23 -8.17 -16.75
C PHE A 433 -27.99 -7.08 -17.52
N LYS A 434 -27.29 -6.05 -18.01
CA LYS A 434 -27.91 -5.02 -18.87
C LYS A 434 -28.51 -5.63 -20.14
N GLN A 435 -27.78 -6.52 -20.79
CA GLN A 435 -28.24 -7.21 -21.99
C GLN A 435 -29.44 -8.12 -21.71
N ALA A 436 -29.40 -8.89 -20.61
CA ALA A 436 -30.50 -9.76 -20.20
C ALA A 436 -31.76 -8.96 -19.85
N PHE A 437 -31.63 -7.83 -19.15
CA PHE A 437 -32.75 -6.95 -18.85
C PHE A 437 -33.36 -6.35 -20.13
N ALA A 438 -32.52 -5.87 -21.06
CA ALA A 438 -32.98 -5.34 -22.35
C ALA A 438 -33.67 -6.40 -23.22
N ALA A 439 -33.34 -7.67 -23.03
CA ALA A 439 -33.97 -8.81 -23.68
C ALA A 439 -35.20 -9.35 -22.92
N SER A 440 -35.66 -8.66 -21.87
CA SER A 440 -36.78 -9.08 -21.00
C SER A 440 -36.62 -10.50 -20.46
N HIS A 441 -35.39 -10.85 -20.05
CA HIS A 441 -35.07 -12.20 -19.57
C HIS A 441 -35.85 -12.54 -18.30
N GLU A 442 -36.85 -13.42 -18.41
CA GLU A 442 -37.79 -13.73 -17.33
C GLU A 442 -37.12 -14.19 -16.01
N PRO A 443 -36.11 -15.09 -16.01
CA PRO A 443 -35.45 -15.50 -14.76
C PRO A 443 -34.86 -14.33 -13.99
N LEU A 444 -34.28 -13.34 -14.68
CA LEU A 444 -33.72 -12.14 -14.06
C LEU A 444 -34.82 -11.25 -13.47
N LEU A 445 -35.88 -10.98 -14.25
CA LEU A 445 -37.01 -10.17 -13.80
C LEU A 445 -37.70 -10.79 -12.59
N ALA A 446 -37.96 -12.10 -12.63
CA ALA A 446 -38.56 -12.86 -11.55
C ALA A 446 -37.68 -12.87 -10.29
N LYS A 447 -36.37 -13.06 -10.44
CA LYS A 447 -35.42 -13.04 -9.33
C LYS A 447 -35.38 -11.69 -8.63
N LEU A 448 -35.44 -10.60 -9.39
CA LEU A 448 -35.44 -9.23 -8.87
C LEU A 448 -36.81 -8.78 -8.38
N GLY A 449 -37.90 -9.47 -8.76
CA GLY A 449 -39.27 -9.04 -8.45
C GLY A 449 -39.68 -7.76 -9.18
N ILE A 450 -39.10 -7.50 -10.35
CA ILE A 450 -39.35 -6.29 -11.17
C ILE A 450 -39.94 -6.63 -12.54
N ASP A 451 -40.48 -5.62 -13.21
CA ASP A 451 -41.00 -5.70 -14.58
C ASP A 451 -40.16 -4.85 -15.56
N THR A 452 -40.54 -4.84 -16.85
CA THR A 452 -39.81 -4.08 -17.89
C THR A 452 -40.00 -2.57 -17.80
N ASP A 453 -40.90 -2.07 -16.96
CA ASP A 453 -41.10 -0.62 -16.75
C ASP A 453 -40.08 -0.05 -15.74
N TYR A 454 -39.34 -0.92 -15.04
CA TYR A 454 -38.23 -0.48 -14.19
C TYR A 454 -37.08 0.07 -15.02
N ARG A 455 -36.43 1.10 -14.49
CA ARG A 455 -35.08 1.46 -14.93
C ARG A 455 -34.09 0.54 -14.22
N LEU A 456 -33.30 -0.22 -14.98
CA LEU A 456 -32.19 -1.00 -14.46
C LEU A 456 -30.85 -0.39 -14.89
N GLU A 457 -29.98 -0.12 -13.92
CA GLU A 457 -28.58 0.22 -14.15
C GLU A 457 -27.69 -0.75 -13.38
N THR A 458 -26.44 -0.84 -13.80
CA THR A 458 -25.45 -1.72 -13.18
C THR A 458 -24.20 -0.92 -12.84
N VAL A 459 -23.56 -1.25 -11.73
CA VAL A 459 -22.36 -0.57 -11.24
C VAL A 459 -21.40 -1.59 -10.65
N VAL A 460 -20.10 -1.42 -10.91
CA VAL A 460 -19.07 -2.16 -10.18
C VAL A 460 -18.69 -1.34 -8.96
N VAL A 461 -18.80 -1.95 -7.78
CA VAL A 461 -18.47 -1.30 -6.51
C VAL A 461 -17.24 -1.98 -5.94
N SER A 462 -16.14 -1.23 -5.84
CA SER A 462 -14.92 -1.70 -5.20
C SER A 462 -14.79 -1.15 -3.80
N GLN A 463 -14.16 -1.90 -2.90
CA GLN A 463 -13.86 -1.39 -1.56
C GLN A 463 -12.80 -0.27 -1.59
N ASN A 464 -11.69 -0.46 -2.32
CA ASN A 464 -10.50 0.38 -2.14
C ASN A 464 -9.91 1.01 -3.43
N TRP A 465 -10.29 0.57 -4.63
CA TRP A 465 -9.72 1.16 -5.86
C TRP A 465 -10.61 0.94 -7.09
N ILE A 466 -10.83 2.01 -7.86
CA ILE A 466 -11.76 1.97 -9.01
C ILE A 466 -11.12 1.60 -10.34
N GLY A 467 -9.80 1.40 -10.38
CA GLY A 467 -9.09 1.13 -11.63
C GLY A 467 -8.65 2.38 -12.39
N TYR A 468 -7.80 2.18 -13.40
CA TYR A 468 -7.44 3.22 -14.36
C TYR A 468 -8.36 3.20 -15.59
N ALA A 469 -8.20 4.18 -16.48
CA ALA A 469 -9.03 4.37 -17.67
C ALA A 469 -9.19 3.10 -18.53
N ASN A 470 -8.17 2.25 -18.59
CA ASN A 470 -8.15 1.03 -19.41
C ASN A 470 -9.13 -0.07 -18.93
N VAL A 471 -9.70 0.04 -17.73
CA VAL A 471 -10.72 -0.89 -17.21
C VAL A 471 -12.08 -0.25 -17.05
N GLN A 472 -12.23 1.02 -17.42
CA GLN A 472 -13.49 1.74 -17.36
C GLN A 472 -14.35 1.42 -18.59
N ASN A 473 -15.66 1.54 -18.44
CA ASN A 473 -16.63 1.33 -19.51
C ASN A 473 -17.70 2.41 -19.49
N LEU A 474 -18.06 2.97 -20.65
CA LEU A 474 -19.02 4.08 -20.71
C LEU A 474 -20.41 3.76 -20.12
N GLU A 475 -20.84 2.51 -20.17
CA GLU A 475 -22.15 2.07 -19.68
C GLU A 475 -22.13 1.57 -18.24
N VAL A 476 -20.99 1.07 -17.75
CA VAL A 476 -20.87 0.53 -16.38
C VAL A 476 -19.88 1.38 -15.58
N PRO A 477 -20.37 2.25 -14.68
CA PRO A 477 -19.51 2.99 -13.77
C PRO A 477 -18.82 2.05 -12.78
N VAL A 478 -17.64 2.47 -12.33
CA VAL A 478 -16.86 1.82 -11.27
C VAL A 478 -16.64 2.85 -10.16
N ILE A 479 -17.06 2.53 -8.94
CA ILE A 479 -17.04 3.47 -7.80
C ILE A 479 -16.62 2.78 -6.51
N LEU A 480 -16.22 3.56 -5.50
CA LEU A 480 -15.99 3.04 -4.16
C LEU A 480 -17.29 2.83 -3.38
N ALA A 481 -17.29 1.80 -2.53
CA ALA A 481 -18.40 1.48 -1.64
C ALA A 481 -18.83 2.68 -0.80
N ASP A 482 -17.87 3.34 -0.16
CA ASP A 482 -18.12 4.46 0.75
C ASP A 482 -18.83 5.63 0.05
N HIS A 483 -18.42 5.94 -1.17
CA HIS A 483 -18.97 7.04 -1.94
C HIS A 483 -20.38 6.72 -2.43
N LEU A 484 -20.63 5.48 -2.82
CA LEU A 484 -21.98 5.05 -3.19
C LEU A 484 -22.93 5.07 -1.98
N ILE A 485 -22.50 4.53 -0.83
CA ILE A 485 -23.28 4.55 0.41
C ILE A 485 -23.59 5.99 0.82
N ALA A 486 -22.58 6.86 0.83
CA ALA A 486 -22.75 8.27 1.16
C ALA A 486 -23.73 8.97 0.22
N LYS A 487 -23.64 8.71 -1.09
CA LYS A 487 -24.55 9.32 -2.07
C LYS A 487 -26.00 8.83 -1.91
N LEU A 488 -26.19 7.54 -1.67
CA LEU A 488 -27.51 6.95 -1.43
C LEU A 488 -28.16 7.55 -0.18
N LYS A 489 -27.39 7.72 0.91
CA LYS A 489 -27.83 8.39 2.14
C LYS A 489 -28.17 9.87 1.93
N ALA A 490 -27.39 10.58 1.11
CA ALA A 490 -27.55 12.01 0.93
C ALA A 490 -28.73 12.41 0.02
N THR A 491 -29.06 11.58 -0.97
CA THR A 491 -30.07 11.92 -1.98
C THR A 491 -31.44 11.33 -1.70
N GLU A 492 -31.53 10.28 -0.87
CA GLU A 492 -32.74 9.49 -0.65
C GLU A 492 -33.49 9.23 -1.97
N SER A 493 -32.79 9.05 -3.10
CA SER A 493 -33.37 8.74 -4.41
C SER A 493 -32.45 7.83 -5.20
N LEU A 494 -33.00 6.68 -5.61
CA LEU A 494 -32.25 5.71 -6.38
C LEU A 494 -32.01 6.22 -7.81
N ARG A 495 -33.03 6.82 -8.45
CA ARG A 495 -32.90 7.41 -9.79
C ARG A 495 -31.86 8.53 -9.84
N SER A 496 -31.87 9.45 -8.87
CA SER A 496 -30.87 10.52 -8.83
C SER A 496 -29.46 9.97 -8.66
N THR A 497 -29.29 8.92 -7.85
CA THR A 497 -28.00 8.23 -7.70
C THR A 497 -27.58 7.56 -9.00
N MET A 498 -28.50 6.90 -9.70
CA MET A 498 -28.24 6.28 -11.01
C MET A 498 -27.82 7.30 -12.08
N ASP A 499 -28.43 8.49 -12.08
CA ASP A 499 -28.05 9.57 -12.99
C ASP A 499 -26.66 10.14 -12.67
N TRP A 500 -26.37 10.38 -11.39
CA TRP A 500 -25.06 10.80 -10.92
C TRP A 500 -23.94 9.81 -11.29
N LEU A 501 -24.21 8.50 -11.13
CA LEU A 501 -23.32 7.42 -11.56
C LEU A 501 -23.10 7.41 -13.08
N LYS A 502 -24.19 7.50 -13.85
CA LYS A 502 -24.16 7.50 -15.32
C LYS A 502 -23.40 8.70 -15.88
N ASN A 503 -23.57 9.87 -15.28
CA ASN A 503 -22.89 11.11 -15.66
C ASN A 503 -21.44 11.17 -15.15
N ARG A 504 -21.02 10.20 -14.32
CA ARG A 504 -19.68 10.15 -13.70
C ARG A 504 -19.34 11.42 -12.92
N GLU A 505 -20.36 12.01 -12.30
CA GLU A 505 -20.21 13.23 -11.48
C GLU A 505 -19.34 12.99 -10.25
N TYR A 506 -19.07 11.72 -9.93
CA TYR A 506 -18.19 11.29 -8.87
C TYR A 506 -16.69 11.41 -9.18
N LEU A 507 -16.30 11.70 -10.42
CA LEU A 507 -14.90 11.82 -10.80
C LEU A 507 -14.37 13.24 -10.53
N PRO A 508 -13.12 13.38 -10.07
CA PRO A 508 -12.49 14.68 -9.92
C PRO A 508 -12.28 15.35 -11.28
N LYS A 509 -12.26 16.68 -11.29
CA LYS A 509 -12.18 17.50 -12.50
C LYS A 509 -10.80 18.15 -12.63
N GLU A 510 -10.16 17.96 -13.78
CA GLU A 510 -8.89 18.62 -14.09
C GLU A 510 -9.06 20.15 -14.13
N GLY A 511 -8.08 20.88 -13.59
CA GLY A 511 -8.09 22.34 -13.44
C GLY A 511 -8.93 22.85 -12.24
N LYS A 512 -9.69 21.97 -11.58
CA LYS A 512 -10.42 22.28 -10.35
C LYS A 512 -9.88 21.47 -9.16
N ASP A 513 -9.87 20.15 -9.29
CA ASP A 513 -9.54 19.22 -8.20
C ASP A 513 -8.10 18.71 -8.33
N PHE A 514 -7.58 18.60 -9.56
CA PHE A 514 -6.19 18.23 -9.85
C PHE A 514 -5.65 18.87 -11.13
N GLU A 515 -4.34 18.83 -11.32
CA GLU A 515 -3.66 19.16 -12.58
C GLU A 515 -2.72 18.02 -13.01
N VAL A 516 -2.54 17.85 -14.33
CA VAL A 516 -1.54 16.94 -14.89
C VAL A 516 -0.26 17.72 -15.19
N HIS A 517 0.87 17.24 -14.68
CA HIS A 517 2.18 17.82 -14.98
C HIS A 517 3.14 16.76 -15.53
N GLY A 518 4.00 17.20 -16.45
CA GLY A 518 5.05 16.36 -17.02
C GLY A 518 6.26 16.26 -16.09
N ILE A 519 6.84 15.07 -15.99
CA ILE A 519 8.11 14.85 -15.31
C ILE A 519 9.11 14.22 -16.28
N THR A 520 10.40 14.45 -16.03
CA THR A 520 11.48 13.75 -16.74
C THR A 520 12.35 13.03 -15.72
N SER A 521 12.53 11.71 -15.88
CA SER A 521 13.45 10.90 -15.09
C SER A 521 14.65 10.50 -15.95
N THR A 522 15.87 10.55 -15.40
CA THR A 522 17.11 10.28 -16.15
C THR A 522 17.98 9.25 -15.45
N ILE A 523 18.34 8.18 -16.16
CA ILE A 523 19.30 7.15 -15.71
C ILE A 523 20.36 6.95 -16.79
N GLY A 524 21.61 7.20 -16.44
CA GLY A 524 22.71 7.26 -17.41
C GLY A 524 22.39 8.25 -18.54
N LYS A 525 22.39 7.77 -19.79
CA LYS A 525 22.04 8.56 -20.98
C LYS A 525 20.54 8.59 -21.30
N TRP A 526 19.73 7.77 -20.63
CA TRP A 526 18.32 7.53 -20.97
C TRP A 526 17.41 8.48 -20.21
N ASN A 527 16.48 9.11 -20.92
CA ASN A 527 15.49 10.02 -20.37
C ASN A 527 14.10 9.44 -20.57
N LEU A 528 13.29 9.39 -19.52
CA LEU A 528 11.87 9.04 -19.58
C LEU A 528 11.03 10.29 -19.39
N LYS A 529 10.23 10.64 -20.41
CA LYS A 529 9.15 11.61 -20.25
C LYS A 529 7.92 10.89 -19.71
N TRP A 530 7.38 11.38 -18.60
CA TRP A 530 6.23 10.81 -17.92
C TRP A 530 5.26 11.91 -17.48
N SER A 531 4.11 11.54 -16.92
CA SER A 531 3.21 12.52 -16.30
C SER A 531 2.61 11.99 -15.01
N THR A 532 2.32 12.93 -14.13
CA THR A 532 1.78 12.69 -12.80
C THR A 532 0.67 13.69 -12.54
N THR A 533 -0.28 13.32 -11.69
CA THR A 533 -1.29 14.26 -11.19
C THR A 533 -0.79 14.95 -9.93
N ARG A 534 -1.19 16.20 -9.74
CA ARG A 534 -1.01 16.97 -8.51
C ARG A 534 -2.39 17.43 -7.99
N PRO A 535 -2.68 17.29 -6.68
CA PRO A 535 -3.91 17.84 -6.10
C PRO A 535 -3.92 19.37 -6.17
N LEU A 536 -5.08 19.95 -6.48
CA LEU A 536 -5.35 21.40 -6.38
C LEU A 536 -6.20 21.73 -5.13
N ILE A 537 -6.77 20.72 -4.50
CA ILE A 537 -7.54 20.81 -3.25
C ILE A 537 -6.65 20.50 -2.05
N LYS A 538 -6.99 21.09 -0.89
CA LYS A 538 -6.30 20.87 0.38
C LYS A 538 -6.85 19.69 1.18
N ASP A 539 -8.14 19.42 1.02
CA ASP A 539 -8.85 18.35 1.73
C ASP A 539 -9.03 17.13 0.82
N ALA A 540 -9.39 16.00 1.41
CA ALA A 540 -9.70 14.79 0.66
C ALA A 540 -10.87 15.03 -0.30
N PHE A 541 -10.78 14.47 -1.51
CA PHE A 541 -11.87 14.54 -2.47
C PHE A 541 -13.02 13.65 -2.01
N PHE A 542 -14.17 14.25 -1.74
CA PHE A 542 -15.39 13.52 -1.44
C PHE A 542 -16.50 13.93 -2.41
N PRO A 543 -16.95 13.02 -3.29
CA PRO A 543 -17.88 13.36 -4.36
C PRO A 543 -19.34 13.29 -3.86
N LEU A 544 -19.82 14.33 -3.16
CA LEU A 544 -21.25 14.45 -2.82
C LEU A 544 -21.96 15.59 -3.56
#